data_AF-A0A958DE97-F1
#
_entry.id   AF-A0A958DE97-F1
#
_cell.length_a   1.000
_cell.length_b   1.000
_cell.length_c   1.000
_cell.angle_alpha   90.00
_cell.angle_beta   90.00
_cell.angle_gamma   90.00
#
_symmetry.space_group_name_H-M   'P 1'
#
loop_
_entity.id
_entity.type
_entity.pdbx_description
1 polymer ?
#
loop_
_entity_poly.entity_id
_entity_poly.type
_entity_poly.pdbx_seq_one_letter_code
_entity_poly.pdbx_strand_id
1 'polypeptide(L)'
;LRPRAAGSRIDVAIRSTSVHVSDTDHTAALPDEALEREIGRAYATVLGAQPAANDPLPDLADTPFVEAYLLAELERALPAGNAIALPSLIEARTVSQLAHLPRLDRSAGNSGSLIPLQPNGSHAPFFLVPDIDQTVASLVELAKLLNPQQPCYGLQPPGLEPGQRPYARIEDMAACFLDEMRPVQP
;
A
#
# COMPACT_ATOMS: atom_id res chain seq x y z
N LEU A 1 -0.52 9.59 -73.80
CA LEU A 1 0.26 8.54 -73.11
C LEU A 1 0.56 9.00 -71.68
N ARG A 2 0.35 8.13 -70.67
CA ARG A 2 0.70 8.29 -69.23
C ARG A 2 2.23 8.48 -69.01
N PRO A 3 2.80 8.73 -67.78
CA PRO A 3 2.24 9.02 -66.42
C PRO A 3 3.01 10.07 -65.52
N ARG A 4 2.51 10.30 -64.27
CA ARG A 4 3.21 10.53 -62.95
C ARG A 4 4.00 11.87 -62.74
N ALA A 5 4.11 12.51 -61.57
CA ALA A 5 3.79 12.28 -60.14
C ALA A 5 3.70 13.65 -59.38
N ALA A 6 2.87 13.83 -58.34
CA ALA A 6 3.20 13.85 -56.88
C ALA A 6 3.35 15.25 -56.22
N GLY A 7 2.80 15.39 -54.99
CA GLY A 7 3.16 16.40 -53.98
C GLY A 7 2.04 17.38 -53.58
N SER A 8 1.04 16.99 -52.79
CA SER A 8 0.97 17.06 -51.31
C SER A 8 0.91 18.46 -50.68
N ARG A 9 -0.29 18.87 -50.25
CA ARG A 9 -0.53 19.66 -49.03
C ARG A 9 -1.81 19.12 -48.38
N ILE A 10 -1.69 18.61 -47.15
CA ILE A 10 -2.79 18.13 -46.33
C ILE A 10 -3.06 19.22 -45.29
N ASP A 11 -4.25 19.80 -45.33
CA ASP A 11 -4.89 20.47 -44.20
C ASP A 11 -5.60 19.39 -43.37
N VAL A 12 -5.18 19.17 -42.13
CA VAL A 12 -5.98 18.43 -41.14
C VAL A 12 -6.59 19.44 -40.18
N ALA A 13 -7.84 19.80 -40.46
CA ALA A 13 -8.75 20.34 -39.47
C ALA A 13 -9.08 19.24 -38.45
N ILE A 14 -8.79 19.50 -37.16
CA ILE A 14 -9.13 18.61 -36.06
C ILE A 14 -10.66 18.61 -35.92
N ARG A 15 -11.29 17.50 -36.32
CA ARG A 15 -12.68 17.19 -35.98
C ARG A 15 -12.71 16.60 -34.57
N SER A 16 -13.39 17.29 -33.67
CA SER A 16 -13.77 16.78 -32.35
C SER A 16 -14.56 15.48 -32.51
N THR A 17 -13.91 14.35 -32.24
CA THR A 17 -14.59 13.07 -32.09
C THR A 17 -14.69 12.82 -30.59
N SER A 18 -15.93 12.87 -30.10
CA SER A 18 -16.28 12.40 -28.77
C SER A 18 -15.86 10.93 -28.67
N VAL A 19 -14.86 10.65 -27.82
CA VAL A 19 -14.61 9.29 -27.38
C VAL A 19 -15.51 9.09 -26.17
N HIS A 20 -16.58 8.32 -26.38
CA HIS A 20 -17.26 7.62 -25.30
C HIS A 20 -16.24 6.70 -24.64
N VAL A 21 -15.75 7.07 -23.46
CA VAL A 21 -15.15 6.13 -22.53
C VAL A 21 -16.30 5.53 -21.75
N SER A 22 -16.68 4.30 -22.12
CA SER A 22 -17.58 3.47 -21.33
C SER A 22 -16.81 2.85 -20.17
N ASP A 23 -17.48 2.81 -19.01
CA ASP A 23 -17.13 2.16 -17.75
C ASP A 23 -16.29 0.88 -17.86
N THR A 24 -15.27 0.77 -17.01
CA THR A 24 -14.83 -0.51 -16.45
C THR A 24 -14.25 -0.30 -15.04
N ASP A 25 -14.91 -0.93 -14.06
CA ASP A 25 -14.53 -1.22 -12.67
C ASP A 25 -13.89 -0.09 -11.84
N HIS A 26 -14.72 0.83 -11.37
CA HIS A 26 -14.55 1.34 -10.00
C HIS A 26 -15.29 0.38 -9.08
N THR A 27 -14.58 -0.55 -8.44
CA THR A 27 -15.08 -1.30 -7.30
C THR A 27 -15.67 -0.29 -6.32
N ALA A 28 -17.00 -0.21 -6.25
CA ALA A 28 -17.67 0.82 -5.49
C ALA A 28 -17.23 0.71 -4.02
N ALA A 29 -16.66 1.79 -3.48
CA ALA A 29 -16.30 1.87 -2.07
C ALA A 29 -17.52 1.49 -1.22
N LEU A 30 -17.30 0.66 -0.19
CA LEU A 30 -18.39 0.26 0.70
C LEU A 30 -18.97 1.49 1.41
N PRO A 31 -20.28 1.51 1.69
CA PRO A 31 -20.84 2.47 2.64
C PRO A 31 -20.12 2.37 3.99
N ASP A 32 -19.97 3.48 4.70
CA ASP A 32 -19.23 3.55 5.97
C ASP A 32 -19.72 2.49 6.99
N GLU A 33 -21.03 2.29 7.13
CA GLU A 33 -21.60 1.27 8.03
C GLU A 33 -21.26 -0.18 7.64
N ALA A 34 -21.06 -0.45 6.34
CA ALA A 34 -20.64 -1.76 5.87
C ALA A 34 -19.14 -1.96 6.14
N LEU A 35 -18.37 -0.89 6.01
CA LEU A 35 -16.93 -0.87 6.26
C LEU A 35 -16.61 -1.04 7.74
N GLU A 36 -17.31 -0.32 8.62
CA GLU A 36 -17.22 -0.48 10.07
C GLU A 36 -17.49 -1.93 10.50
N ARG A 37 -18.46 -2.58 9.84
CA ARG A 37 -18.81 -3.98 10.14
C ARG A 37 -17.71 -4.96 9.77
N GLU A 38 -17.10 -4.80 8.60
CA GLU A 38 -15.98 -5.66 8.18
C GLU A 38 -14.72 -5.41 9.01
N ILE A 39 -14.42 -4.14 9.33
CA ILE A 39 -13.35 -3.79 10.26
C ILE A 39 -13.59 -4.47 11.62
N GLY A 40 -14.79 -4.32 12.19
CA GLY A 40 -15.13 -4.97 13.46
C GLY A 40 -14.96 -6.49 13.44
N ARG A 41 -15.29 -7.15 12.32
CA ARG A 41 -15.08 -8.60 12.15
C ARG A 41 -13.61 -9.01 12.08
N ALA A 42 -12.77 -8.19 11.44
CA ALA A 42 -11.33 -8.42 11.43
C ALA A 42 -10.76 -8.35 12.85
N TYR A 43 -11.15 -7.34 13.64
CA TYR A 43 -10.81 -7.25 15.07
C TYR A 43 -11.29 -8.48 15.85
N ALA A 44 -12.53 -8.93 15.61
CA ALA A 44 -13.07 -10.13 16.26
C ALA A 44 -12.25 -11.39 15.94
N THR A 45 -11.77 -11.51 14.70
CA THR A 45 -10.97 -12.65 14.24
C THR A 45 -9.59 -12.67 14.89
N VAL A 46 -8.93 -11.52 15.00
CA VAL A 46 -7.56 -11.41 15.51
C VAL A 46 -7.51 -11.36 17.04
N LEU A 47 -8.43 -10.62 17.67
CA LEU A 47 -8.39 -10.29 19.08
C LEU A 47 -9.49 -10.96 19.90
N GLY A 48 -10.40 -11.71 19.25
CA GLY A 48 -11.48 -12.44 19.91
C GLY A 48 -12.66 -11.58 20.36
N ALA A 49 -12.65 -10.27 20.07
CA ALA A 49 -13.72 -9.34 20.41
C ALA A 49 -14.02 -8.38 19.27
N GLN A 50 -15.31 -8.17 18.98
CA GLN A 50 -15.77 -7.20 18.00
C GLN A 50 -16.07 -5.85 18.70
N PRO A 51 -15.23 -4.82 18.54
CA PRO A 51 -15.52 -3.50 19.10
C PRO A 51 -16.74 -2.86 18.43
N ALA A 52 -17.52 -2.09 19.17
CA ALA A 52 -18.52 -1.22 18.55
C ALA A 52 -17.85 -0.05 17.80
N ALA A 53 -18.60 0.61 16.92
CA ALA A 53 -18.09 1.67 16.04
C ALA A 53 -17.28 2.76 16.78
N ASN A 54 -17.73 3.13 17.98
CA ASN A 54 -17.14 4.20 18.79
C ASN A 54 -16.41 3.69 20.04
N ASP A 55 -16.27 2.37 20.21
CA ASP A 55 -15.50 1.83 21.31
C ASP A 55 -14.00 2.13 21.12
N PRO A 56 -13.25 2.34 22.22
CA PRO A 56 -11.82 2.50 22.14
C PRO A 56 -11.17 1.21 21.60
N LEU A 57 -10.33 1.37 20.59
CA LEU A 57 -9.49 0.30 20.07
C LEU A 57 -8.28 0.06 21.00
N PRO A 58 -7.77 -1.18 21.07
CA PRO A 58 -6.56 -1.49 21.81
C PRO A 58 -5.35 -0.78 21.21
N ASP A 59 -4.41 -0.42 22.07
CA ASP A 59 -3.13 0.13 21.62
C ASP A 59 -2.30 -0.97 20.95
N LEU A 60 -2.06 -0.81 19.65
CA LEU A 60 -1.33 -1.77 18.85
C LEU A 60 0.16 -1.46 18.77
N ALA A 61 0.61 -0.27 19.20
CA ALA A 61 1.95 0.24 18.97
C ALA A 61 3.06 -0.65 19.56
N ASP A 62 2.77 -1.35 20.65
CA ASP A 62 3.70 -2.27 21.32
C ASP A 62 3.46 -3.76 20.96
N THR A 63 2.62 -4.04 19.95
CA THR A 63 2.22 -5.42 19.57
C THR A 63 2.35 -5.67 18.05
N PRO A 64 3.58 -5.67 17.50
CA PRO A 64 3.81 -5.66 16.05
C PRO A 64 3.24 -6.88 15.30
N PHE A 65 3.21 -8.06 15.93
CA PHE A 65 2.62 -9.26 15.35
C PHE A 65 1.08 -9.19 15.25
N VAL A 66 0.45 -8.59 16.25
CA VAL A 66 -1.01 -8.40 16.28
C VAL A 66 -1.40 -7.39 15.21
N GLU A 67 -0.63 -6.31 15.10
CA GLU A 67 -0.81 -5.26 14.09
C GLU A 67 -0.71 -5.84 12.68
N ALA A 68 0.34 -6.61 12.38
CA ALA A 68 0.53 -7.24 11.08
C ALA A 68 -0.60 -8.23 10.74
N TYR A 69 -1.00 -9.06 11.70
CA TYR A 69 -2.07 -10.05 11.49
C TYR A 69 -3.44 -9.37 11.28
N LEU A 70 -3.70 -8.29 12.02
CA LEU A 70 -4.90 -7.48 11.85
C LEU A 70 -4.93 -6.76 10.51
N LEU A 71 -3.80 -6.21 10.07
CA LEU A 71 -3.69 -5.60 8.76
C LEU A 71 -3.97 -6.62 7.65
N ALA A 72 -3.35 -7.81 7.71
CA ALA A 72 -3.57 -8.87 6.74
C ALA A 72 -5.04 -9.33 6.72
N GLU A 73 -5.69 -9.43 7.88
CA GLU A 73 -7.11 -9.80 7.95
C GLU A 73 -8.03 -8.70 7.42
N LEU A 74 -7.70 -7.43 7.67
CA LEU A 74 -8.41 -6.28 7.09
C LEU A 74 -8.26 -6.27 5.56
N GLU A 75 -7.07 -6.50 5.04
CA GLU A 75 -6.83 -6.58 3.59
C GLU A 75 -7.61 -7.72 2.94
N ARG A 76 -7.78 -8.84 3.65
CA ARG A 76 -8.58 -9.98 3.19
C ARG A 76 -10.09 -9.70 3.25
N ALA A 77 -10.55 -9.00 4.27
CA ALA A 77 -11.97 -8.73 4.50
C ALA A 77 -12.50 -7.56 3.65
N LEU A 78 -11.65 -6.59 3.33
CA LEU A 78 -12.04 -5.36 2.64
C LEU A 78 -11.93 -5.50 1.11
N PRO A 79 -12.88 -4.94 0.33
CA PRO A 79 -12.78 -4.95 -1.12
C PRO A 79 -11.57 -4.16 -1.62
N ALA A 80 -11.05 -4.54 -2.79
CA ALA A 80 -9.98 -3.82 -3.48
C ALA A 80 -10.29 -2.31 -3.57
N GLY A 81 -9.29 -1.47 -3.29
CA GLY A 81 -9.44 -0.01 -3.17
C GLY A 81 -9.79 0.49 -1.76
N ASN A 82 -10.01 -0.41 -0.79
CA ASN A 82 -10.28 -0.05 0.62
C ASN A 82 -9.15 -0.47 1.56
N ALA A 83 -7.93 -0.63 1.06
CA ALA A 83 -6.80 -0.99 1.91
C ALA A 83 -6.53 0.11 2.94
N ILE A 84 -6.27 -0.30 4.17
CA ILE A 84 -5.97 0.60 5.28
C ILE A 84 -4.46 0.77 5.36
N ALA A 85 -3.98 2.01 5.45
CA ALA A 85 -2.56 2.25 5.68
C ALA A 85 -2.20 1.89 7.12
N LEU A 86 -1.01 1.34 7.31
CA LEU A 86 -0.57 0.92 8.63
C LEU A 86 -0.49 2.06 9.66
N PRO A 87 -0.02 3.28 9.32
CA PRO A 87 -0.13 4.43 10.22
C PRO A 87 -1.59 4.75 10.59
N SER A 88 -2.53 4.57 9.66
CA SER A 88 -3.95 4.79 9.93
C SER A 88 -4.53 3.76 10.90
N LEU A 89 -4.06 2.51 10.85
CA LEU A 89 -4.44 1.46 11.79
C LEU A 89 -3.96 1.78 13.22
N ILE A 90 -2.74 2.30 13.36
CA ILE A 90 -2.16 2.68 14.66
C ILE A 90 -2.79 3.96 15.21
N GLU A 91 -3.06 4.96 14.35
CA GLU A 91 -3.56 6.27 14.78
C GLU A 91 -5.06 6.28 15.13
N ALA A 92 -5.86 5.43 14.48
CA ALA A 92 -7.30 5.39 14.71
C ALA A 92 -7.63 4.87 16.12
N ARG A 93 -8.48 5.59 16.83
CA ARG A 93 -8.91 5.22 18.20
C ARG A 93 -10.23 4.46 18.24
N THR A 94 -10.97 4.45 17.14
CA THR A 94 -12.25 3.74 17.02
C THR A 94 -12.41 3.14 15.63
N VAL A 95 -13.29 2.13 15.49
CA VAL A 95 -13.63 1.54 14.19
C VAL A 95 -14.22 2.58 13.24
N SER A 96 -15.05 3.48 13.73
CA SER A 96 -15.67 4.56 12.94
C SER A 96 -14.62 5.53 12.41
N GLN A 97 -13.64 5.90 13.24
CA GLN A 97 -12.50 6.71 12.77
C GLN A 97 -11.73 5.99 11.67
N LEU A 98 -11.42 4.71 11.88
CA LEU A 98 -10.73 3.90 10.88
C LEU A 98 -11.56 3.77 9.58
N ALA A 99 -12.89 3.68 9.67
CA ALA A 99 -13.82 3.64 8.55
C ALA A 99 -13.77 4.92 7.70
N HIS A 100 -13.57 6.09 8.32
CA HIS A 100 -13.56 7.39 7.63
C HIS A 100 -12.19 7.88 7.14
N LEU A 101 -11.09 7.17 7.46
CA LEU A 101 -9.75 7.57 7.01
C LEU A 101 -9.56 7.38 5.48
N PRO A 102 -8.67 8.15 4.84
CA PRO A 102 -8.33 7.96 3.42
C PRO A 102 -7.87 6.52 3.16
N ARG A 103 -8.35 5.92 2.07
CA ARG A 103 -7.99 4.55 1.67
C ARG A 103 -6.76 4.54 0.77
N LEU A 104 -5.96 3.49 0.90
CA LEU A 104 -4.93 3.16 -0.07
C LEU A 104 -5.56 2.47 -1.27
N ASP A 105 -5.39 3.07 -2.43
CA ASP A 105 -5.74 2.42 -3.68
C ASP A 105 -4.61 1.44 -4.08
N ARG A 106 -4.62 0.25 -3.46
CA ARG A 106 -3.69 -0.85 -3.79
C ARG A 106 -4.06 -1.59 -5.08
N SER A 107 -5.08 -1.13 -5.83
CA SER A 107 -5.45 -1.71 -7.13
C SER A 107 -4.30 -1.64 -8.16
N ALA A 108 -3.32 -0.75 -7.94
CA ALA A 108 -2.07 -0.67 -8.68
C ALA A 108 -0.97 -1.59 -8.13
N GLY A 109 -1.24 -2.90 -7.95
CA GLY A 109 -0.28 -4.01 -8.07
C GLY A 109 1.07 -4.00 -7.34
N ASN A 110 1.38 -3.04 -6.47
CA ASN A 110 2.71 -2.90 -5.87
C ASN A 110 2.74 -3.50 -4.46
N SER A 111 2.68 -4.84 -4.40
CA SER A 111 3.04 -5.64 -3.23
C SER A 111 4.56 -5.86 -3.17
N GLY A 112 5.35 -4.81 -3.44
CA GLY A 112 6.81 -4.88 -3.45
C GLY A 112 7.36 -4.92 -2.03
N SER A 113 8.54 -5.52 -1.86
CA SER A 113 9.23 -5.55 -0.55
C SER A 113 9.70 -4.17 -0.08
N LEU A 114 9.76 -3.16 -0.96
CA LEU A 114 10.25 -1.83 -0.61
C LEU A 114 9.11 -0.88 -0.23
N ILE A 115 9.10 -0.45 1.03
CA ILE A 115 8.09 0.44 1.59
C ILE A 115 8.71 1.82 1.86
N PRO A 116 8.18 2.91 1.27
CA PRO A 116 8.67 4.25 1.54
C PRO A 116 8.24 4.71 2.95
N LEU A 117 9.21 5.06 3.80
CA LEU A 117 8.96 5.60 5.15
C LEU A 117 9.12 7.13 5.17
N GLN A 118 10.18 7.62 4.55
CA GLN A 118 10.45 9.04 4.32
C GLN A 118 11.14 9.16 2.95
N PRO A 119 10.41 9.12 1.81
CA PRO A 119 11.03 8.96 0.49
C PRO A 119 11.71 10.23 -0.05
N ASN A 120 11.47 11.38 0.58
CA ASN A 120 11.96 12.67 0.13
C ASN A 120 13.35 12.97 0.69
N GLY A 121 14.14 13.72 -0.08
CA GLY A 121 15.48 14.14 0.34
C GLY A 121 16.47 14.07 -0.81
N SER A 122 17.70 14.50 -0.53
CA SER A 122 18.79 14.56 -1.49
C SER A 122 20.01 13.72 -1.08
N HIS A 123 20.04 13.22 0.14
CA HIS A 123 21.11 12.33 0.60
C HIS A 123 20.95 10.92 0.01
N ALA A 124 22.00 10.12 0.14
CA ALA A 124 21.97 8.71 -0.27
C ALA A 124 20.88 7.96 0.52
N PRO A 125 19.96 7.21 -0.12
CA PRO A 125 18.88 6.51 0.57
C PRO A 125 19.36 5.57 1.68
N PHE A 126 18.60 5.51 2.77
CA PHE A 126 18.83 4.60 3.89
C PHE A 126 17.78 3.48 3.86
N PHE A 127 18.25 2.24 3.87
CA PHE A 127 17.38 1.06 3.80
C PHE A 127 17.39 0.31 5.13
N LEU A 128 16.20 0.06 5.65
CA LEU A 128 15.96 -0.60 6.92
C LEU A 128 15.41 -2.00 6.68
N VAL A 129 16.07 -3.01 7.24
CA VAL A 129 15.57 -4.38 7.25
C VAL A 129 15.13 -4.68 8.69
N PRO A 130 13.83 -4.97 8.95
CA PRO A 130 13.39 -5.36 10.28
C PRO A 130 14.03 -6.68 10.70
N ASP A 131 14.21 -6.87 12.00
CA ASP A 131 14.57 -8.16 12.55
C ASP A 131 13.35 -9.11 12.56
N ILE A 132 13.52 -10.30 13.15
CA ILE A 132 12.47 -11.32 13.18
C ILE A 132 11.24 -10.92 13.99
N ASP A 133 11.40 -10.01 14.96
CA ASP A 133 10.34 -9.60 15.89
C ASP A 133 9.72 -8.24 15.50
N GLN A 134 10.21 -7.62 14.43
CA GLN A 134 9.79 -6.31 13.96
C GLN A 134 9.11 -6.37 12.59
N THR A 135 8.31 -5.35 12.31
CA THR A 135 7.80 -5.07 10.97
C THR A 135 8.41 -3.76 10.49
N VAL A 136 8.25 -3.45 9.20
CA VAL A 136 8.64 -2.13 8.69
C VAL A 136 7.87 -1.00 9.39
N ALA A 137 6.66 -1.27 9.88
CA ALA A 137 5.86 -0.33 10.68
C ALA A 137 6.57 0.12 11.94
N SER A 138 7.17 -0.84 12.66
CA SER A 138 7.89 -0.60 13.91
C SER A 138 9.08 0.35 13.73
N LEU A 139 9.54 0.53 12.49
CA LEU A 139 10.67 1.38 12.13
C LEU A 139 10.27 2.79 11.68
N VAL A 140 8.98 3.11 11.61
CA VAL A 140 8.47 4.42 11.17
C VAL A 140 8.96 5.54 12.08
N GLU A 141 8.89 5.36 13.41
CA GLU A 141 9.35 6.37 14.37
C GLU A 141 10.87 6.59 14.28
N LEU A 142 11.64 5.53 14.06
CA LEU A 142 13.07 5.65 13.77
C LEU A 142 13.32 6.46 12.50
N ALA A 143 12.57 6.21 11.43
CA ALA A 143 12.70 6.95 10.18
C ALA A 143 12.40 8.45 10.36
N LYS A 144 11.42 8.82 11.18
CA LYS A 144 11.07 10.22 11.51
C LYS A 144 12.17 10.95 12.29
N LEU A 145 13.02 10.23 13.01
CA LEU A 145 14.17 10.81 13.73
C LEU A 145 15.37 11.08 12.82
N LEU A 146 15.36 10.58 11.58
CA LEU A 146 16.40 10.89 10.61
C LEU A 146 16.29 12.33 10.10
N ASN A 147 17.37 12.82 9.50
CA ASN A 147 17.37 14.14 8.86
C ASN A 147 16.27 14.19 7.77
N PRO A 148 15.45 15.25 7.64
CA PRO A 148 14.44 15.35 6.58
C PRO A 148 15.00 15.28 5.14
N GLN A 149 16.31 15.48 4.96
CA GLN A 149 17.01 15.31 3.68
C GLN A 149 17.52 13.89 3.44
N GLN A 150 17.29 12.96 4.37
CA GLN A 150 17.69 11.56 4.33
C GLN A 150 16.51 10.70 3.86
N PRO A 151 16.47 10.25 2.59
CA PRO A 151 15.45 9.31 2.16
C PRO A 151 15.57 8.02 2.95
N CYS A 152 14.46 7.47 3.42
CA CYS A 152 14.40 6.25 4.23
C CYS A 152 13.32 5.30 3.72
N TYR A 153 13.68 4.03 3.57
CA TYR A 153 12.82 2.96 3.06
C TYR A 153 12.96 1.73 3.95
N GLY A 154 11.85 1.02 4.17
CA GLY A 154 11.85 -0.29 4.82
C GLY A 154 11.79 -1.43 3.79
N LEU A 155 12.44 -2.54 4.10
CA LEU A 155 12.46 -3.76 3.29
C LEU A 155 11.66 -4.85 4.02
N GLN A 156 10.40 -5.03 3.61
CA GLN A 156 9.52 -6.04 4.16
C GLN A 156 9.81 -7.40 3.51
N PRO A 157 10.17 -8.44 4.29
CA PRO A 157 10.33 -9.79 3.76
C PRO A 157 8.98 -10.31 3.21
N PRO A 158 8.97 -10.93 2.02
CA PRO A 158 7.76 -11.58 1.51
C PRO A 158 7.31 -12.73 2.42
N GLY A 159 6.00 -12.98 2.43
CA GLY A 159 5.39 -14.05 3.23
C GLY A 159 4.66 -13.58 4.47
N LEU A 160 4.65 -12.26 4.71
CA LEU A 160 3.79 -11.62 5.72
C LEU A 160 2.40 -11.30 5.16
N GLU A 161 2.27 -11.10 3.84
CA GLU A 161 0.97 -10.83 3.19
C GLU A 161 0.31 -12.10 2.64
N PRO A 162 -1.04 -12.17 2.62
CA PRO A 162 -1.77 -13.28 2.02
C PRO A 162 -1.35 -13.55 0.57
N GLY A 163 -1.01 -14.81 0.28
CA GLY A 163 -0.59 -15.24 -1.06
C GLY A 163 0.91 -15.08 -1.35
N GLN A 164 1.67 -14.44 -0.46
CA GLN A 164 3.12 -14.44 -0.55
C GLN A 164 3.72 -15.71 0.10
N ARG A 165 4.86 -16.16 -0.42
CA ARG A 165 5.62 -17.27 0.16
C ARG A 165 6.92 -16.74 0.76
N PRO A 166 7.25 -17.09 2.00
CA PRO A 166 8.54 -16.74 2.56
C PRO A 166 9.65 -17.44 1.81
N TYR A 167 10.79 -16.76 1.67
CA TYR A 167 11.99 -17.36 1.13
C TYR A 167 12.59 -18.36 2.12
N ALA A 168 13.05 -19.50 1.60
CA ALA A 168 13.71 -20.52 2.42
C ALA A 168 15.20 -20.22 2.69
N ARG A 169 15.76 -19.21 2.01
CA ARG A 169 17.17 -18.83 2.05
C ARG A 169 17.32 -17.31 2.16
N ILE A 170 18.28 -16.87 2.95
CA ILE A 170 18.56 -15.43 3.13
C ILE A 170 19.09 -14.83 1.83
N GLU A 171 19.85 -15.59 1.04
CA GLU A 171 20.42 -15.12 -0.23
C GLU A 171 19.33 -14.80 -1.27
N ASP A 172 18.26 -15.59 -1.31
CA ASP A 172 17.13 -15.35 -2.22
C ASP A 172 16.36 -14.08 -1.81
N MET A 173 16.17 -13.88 -0.50
CA MET A 173 15.56 -12.67 0.05
C MET A 173 16.42 -11.43 -0.20
N ALA A 174 17.74 -11.54 -0.03
CA ALA A 174 18.66 -10.45 -0.31
C ALA A 174 18.68 -10.07 -1.79
N ALA A 175 18.60 -11.05 -2.70
CA ALA A 175 18.49 -10.80 -4.13
C ALA A 175 17.20 -10.03 -4.47
N CYS A 176 16.07 -10.46 -3.89
CA CYS A 176 14.79 -9.76 -4.00
C CYS A 176 14.89 -8.30 -3.52
N PHE A 177 15.50 -8.06 -2.37
CA PHE A 177 15.69 -6.69 -1.85
C PHE A 177 16.58 -5.85 -2.76
N LEU A 178 17.67 -6.41 -3.30
CA LEU A 178 18.54 -5.68 -4.23
C LEU A 178 17.81 -5.28 -5.51
N ASP A 179 16.95 -6.16 -6.04
CA ASP A 179 16.17 -5.85 -7.24
C ASP A 179 15.18 -4.70 -6.99
N GLU A 180 14.58 -4.64 -5.80
CA GLU A 180 13.70 -3.55 -5.37
C GLU A 180 14.45 -2.26 -5.02
N MET A 181 15.70 -2.35 -4.52
CA MET A 181 16.53 -1.19 -4.17
C MET A 181 17.09 -0.47 -5.40
N ARG A 182 17.46 -1.19 -6.48
CA ARG A 182 18.11 -0.62 -7.68
C ARG A 182 17.33 0.51 -8.37
N PRO A 183 15.98 0.45 -8.49
CA PRO A 183 15.21 1.58 -9.01
C PRO A 183 15.37 2.88 -8.21
N VAL A 184 15.67 2.78 -6.91
CA VAL A 184 15.85 3.92 -6.00
C VAL A 184 17.31 4.34 -5.90
N GLN A 185 18.23 3.38 -5.85
CA GLN A 185 19.67 3.61 -5.80
C GLN A 185 20.40 2.62 -6.74
N PRO A 186 20.69 3.03 -7.98
CA PRO A 186 21.39 2.20 -8.96
C PRO A 186 22.89 2.05 -8.70
#